data_AF-A0A6V7LQD9-F1
#
_entry.id   AF-A0A6V7LQD9-F1
#
_cell.length_a   1.000
_cell.length_b   1.000
_cell.length_c   1.000
_cell.angle_alpha   90.00
_cell.angle_beta   90.00
_cell.angle_gamma   90.00
#
_symmetry.space_group_name_H-M   'P 1'
#
loop_
_entity.id
_entity.type
_entity.pdbx_description
1 polymer ?
#
loop_
_entity_poly.entity_id
_entity_poly.type
_entity_poly.pdbx_seq_one_letter_code
_entity_poly.pdbx_strand_id
1 'polypeptide(L)' 'YKLTPNTFASFLNEHGFHVSGSKICRRQLRECANYEKYRSMDGSCNNLRHSTWGQSNTAFGRILPPRFAD' A
#
# COMPACT_ATOMS: atom_id res chain seq x y z
N TYR A 1 -5.60 -11.13 30.93
CA TYR A 1 -4.95 -9.87 30.53
C TYR A 1 -5.96 -9.09 29.69
N LYS A 2 -6.54 -8.02 30.23
CA LYS A 2 -7.59 -7.25 29.54
C LYS A 2 -6.92 -6.21 28.64
N LEU A 3 -6.72 -6.55 27.38
CA LEU A 3 -6.35 -5.59 26.34
C LEU A 3 -7.57 -4.72 26.07
N THR A 4 -7.55 -3.47 26.52
CA THR A 4 -8.45 -2.43 25.99
C THR A 4 -7.90 -1.97 24.64
N PRO A 5 -8.74 -1.51 23.68
CA PRO A 5 -8.34 -1.18 22.30
C PRO A 5 -7.18 -0.18 22.16
N ASN A 6 -6.91 0.56 23.22
CA ASN A 6 -5.95 1.65 23.34
C ASN A 6 -4.63 1.28 24.02
N THR A 7 -4.50 0.07 24.59
CA THR A 7 -3.24 -0.39 25.21
C THR A 7 -2.09 -0.54 24.22
N PHE A 8 -2.36 -1.04 23.01
CA PHE A 8 -1.33 -1.26 22.00
C PHE A 8 -0.78 0.05 21.43
N ALA A 9 -1.65 1.03 21.17
CA ALA A 9 -1.22 2.34 20.67
C ALA A 9 -0.36 3.09 21.70
N SER A 10 -0.71 2.99 23.00
CA SER A 10 0.10 3.54 24.09
C SER A 10 1.47 2.86 24.19
N PHE A 11 1.53 1.52 24.13
CA PHE A 11 2.78 0.76 24.13
C PHE A 11 3.73 1.20 23.02
N LEU A 12 3.22 1.33 21.79
CA LEU A 12 4.03 1.77 20.64
C LEU A 12 4.63 3.16 20.87
N ASN A 13 3.83 4.10 21.36
CA ASN A 13 4.29 5.47 21.60
C ASN A 13 5.35 5.54 22.71
N GLU A 14 5.18 4.79 23.81
CA GLU A 14 6.15 4.73 24.92
C GLU A 14 7.51 4.14 24.50
N HIS A 15 7.51 3.26 23.49
CA HIS A 15 8.72 2.60 23.01
C HIS A 15 9.29 3.28 21.75
N GLY A 16 8.85 4.51 21.43
CA GLY A 16 9.35 5.31 20.31
C GLY A 16 8.87 4.85 18.93
N PHE A 17 7.92 3.92 18.87
CA PHE A 17 7.28 3.50 17.63
C PHE A 17 6.11 4.44 17.30
N HIS A 18 6.40 5.46 16.49
CA HIS A 18 5.36 6.32 15.96
C HIS A 18 4.70 5.66 14.75
N VAL A 19 3.42 5.29 14.88
CA VAL A 19 2.59 4.91 13.73
C VAL A 19 2.36 6.16 12.89
N SER A 20 3.26 6.39 11.93
CA SER A 20 3.16 7.47 10.96
C SER A 20 2.50 6.93 9.70
N GLY A 21 1.31 7.46 9.37
CA GLY A 21 0.57 7.06 8.18
C GLY A 21 -0.94 7.15 8.37
N SER A 22 -1.65 7.33 7.25
CA SER A 22 -3.11 7.22 7.24
C SER A 22 -3.53 5.76 7.39
N LYS A 23 -4.70 5.50 8.00
CA LYS A 23 -5.36 4.17 7.95
C LYS A 23 -5.63 3.69 6.51
N ILE A 24 -5.50 4.58 5.53
CA ILE A 24 -5.74 4.31 4.12
C ILE A 24 -4.39 4.04 3.43
N CYS A 25 -4.23 2.83 2.91
CA CYS A 25 -3.13 2.49 2.00
C CYS A 25 -3.35 3.20 0.65
N ARG A 26 -2.74 4.37 0.48
CA ARG A 26 -2.78 5.09 -0.80
C ARG A 26 -1.71 4.55 -1.73
N ARG A 27 -2.13 4.28 -2.97
CA ARG A 27 -1.23 3.96 -4.06
C ARG A 27 -0.34 5.16 -4.37
N GLN A 28 0.96 4.93 -4.47
CA GLN A 28 1.91 5.95 -4.90
C GLN A 28 1.77 6.13 -6.41
N LEU A 29 1.15 7.23 -6.83
CA LEU A 29 1.10 7.62 -8.23
C LEU A 29 2.48 8.11 -8.66
N ARG A 30 3.00 7.53 -9.73
CA ARG A 30 4.23 7.97 -10.39
C ARG A 30 3.89 8.53 -11.76
N GLU A 31 4.50 9.64 -12.12
CA GLU A 31 4.54 10.12 -13.50
C GLU A 31 5.50 9.25 -14.30
N CYS A 32 5.08 8.84 -15.50
CA CYS A 32 5.86 7.96 -16.36
C CYS A 32 6.44 8.75 -17.53
N ALA A 33 7.75 8.60 -17.73
CA ALA A 33 8.40 9.01 -18.97
C ALA A 33 8.09 8.00 -20.09
N ASN A 34 7.77 8.50 -21.28
CA ASN A 34 7.46 7.68 -22.45
C ASN A 34 8.70 7.27 -23.27
N TYR A 35 9.90 7.68 -22.85
CA TYR A 35 11.17 7.44 -23.52
C TYR A 35 12.08 6.44 -22.77
N GLU A 36 11.60 5.87 -21.65
CA GLU A 36 12.28 4.81 -20.90
C GLU A 36 12.48 3.58 -21.80
N LYS A 37 13.73 3.12 -21.96
CA LYS A 37 14.05 1.99 -22.84
C LYS A 37 13.79 0.63 -22.19
N TYR A 38 13.89 0.54 -20.87
CA TYR A 38 13.83 -0.72 -20.13
C TYR A 38 12.73 -0.72 -19.07
N ARG A 39 12.35 -1.90 -18.61
CA ARG A 39 11.31 -2.05 -17.57
C ARG A 39 11.88 -1.61 -16.22
N SER A 40 11.03 -1.01 -15.39
CA SER A 40 11.38 -0.80 -14.00
C SER A 40 11.46 -2.14 -13.25
N MET A 41 12.23 -2.17 -12.17
CA MET A 41 12.41 -3.37 -11.34
C MET A 41 11.11 -3.81 -10.65
N ASP A 42 10.22 -2.87 -10.37
CA ASP A 42 8.94 -3.12 -9.69
C ASP A 42 7.76 -3.26 -10.66
N GLY A 43 7.97 -3.14 -11.98
CA GLY A 43 6.91 -3.20 -12.98
C GLY A 43 6.06 -1.92 -13.10
N SER A 44 6.40 -0.85 -12.40
CA SER A 44 5.82 0.47 -12.64
C SER A 44 6.06 0.98 -14.07
N CYS A 45 5.18 1.88 -14.52
CA CYS A 45 5.22 2.51 -15.83
C CYS A 45 5.11 1.59 -17.07
N ASN A 46 4.75 0.32 -16.88
CA ASN A 46 4.36 -0.54 -18.01
C ASN A 46 3.09 -0.03 -18.72
N ASN A 47 2.19 0.61 -17.96
CA ASN A 47 1.05 1.34 -18.52
C ASN A 47 1.20 2.84 -18.22
N LEU A 48 1.42 3.65 -19.27
CA LEU A 48 1.67 5.09 -19.14
C LEU A 48 0.50 5.88 -18.54
N ARG A 49 -0.74 5.43 -18.74
CA ARG A 49 -1.95 6.05 -18.17
C ARG A 49 -2.22 5.60 -16.74
N HIS A 50 -1.82 4.37 -16.42
CA HIS A 50 -2.03 3.73 -15.12
C HIS A 50 -0.73 3.12 -14.61
N SER A 51 0.15 3.98 -14.11
CA SER A 51 1.57 3.68 -13.82
C SER A 51 1.84 2.52 -12.85
N THR A 52 0.84 2.00 -12.17
CA THR A 52 0.97 0.96 -11.15
C THR A 52 0.27 -0.35 -11.52
N TRP A 53 -0.36 -0.43 -12.70
CA TRP A 53 -1.00 -1.68 -13.13
C TRP A 53 0.06 -2.75 -13.38
N GLY A 54 -0.03 -3.85 -12.62
CA GLY A 54 0.96 -4.93 -12.66
C GLY A 54 2.25 -4.66 -11.88
N GLN A 55 2.32 -3.56 -11.12
CA GLN A 55 3.45 -3.26 -10.24
C GLN A 55 3.49 -4.24 -9.06
N SER A 56 4.69 -4.69 -8.67
CA SER A 56 4.90 -5.52 -7.48
C SER A 56 4.55 -4.77 -6.20
N ASN A 57 4.32 -5.52 -5.11
CA ASN A 57 3.91 -4.97 -3.81
C ASN A 57 2.63 -4.11 -3.85
N THR A 58 1.72 -4.42 -4.78
CA THR A 58 0.38 -3.84 -4.84
C THR A 58 -0.68 -4.91 -4.60
N ALA A 59 -1.87 -4.48 -4.17
CA ALA A 59 -2.97 -5.42 -3.95
C ALA A 59 -3.43 -6.06 -5.28
N PHE A 60 -3.81 -7.34 -5.23
CA PHE A 60 -4.40 -8.01 -6.37
C PHE A 60 -5.73 -7.36 -6.79
N GLY A 61 -5.94 -7.25 -8.10
CA GLY A 61 -7.24 -6.88 -8.66
C GLY A 61 -8.28 -7.95 -8.33
N ARG A 62 -9.50 -7.52 -7.99
CA ARG A 62 -10.61 -8.43 -7.70
C ARG A 62 -11.66 -8.35 -8.81
N ILE A 63 -12.05 -9.51 -9.34
CA ILE A 63 -13.17 -9.62 -10.30
C ILE A 63 -14.52 -9.55 -9.56
N LEU A 64 -14.56 -10.02 -8.31
CA LEU A 64 -15.74 -10.01 -7.44
C LEU A 64 -15.44 -9.33 -6.09
N PRO A 65 -16.44 -8.72 -5.43
CA PRO A 65 -16.26 -8.14 -4.11
C PRO A 65 -15.72 -9.15 -3.09
N PRO A 66 -14.91 -8.70 -2.10
CA PRO A 66 -14.51 -9.56 -1.00
C PRO A 66 -15.73 -10.01 -0.19
N ARG A 67 -15.71 -11.24 0.31
CA ARG A 67 -16.69 -11.77 1.25
C ARG A 67 -15.94 -12.31 2.46
N PHE A 68 -15.95 -11.55 3.54
CA PHE A 68 -15.43 -11.96 4.85
C PHE A 68 -16.59 -12.18 5.83
N ALA A 69 -16.30 -12.77 6.99
CA ALA A 69 -17.31 -13.14 7.97
C ALA A 69 -17.48 -12.10 9.10
N ASP A 70 -16.56 -11.14 9.18
CA ASP A 70 -16.37 -10.15 10.26
C ASP A 70 -16.67 -8.70 9.82
#